data_AF-C0VZG9-F1
#
_entry.id   AF-C0VZG9-F1
#
_cell.length_a   1.000
_cell.length_b   1.000
_cell.length_c   1.000
_cell.angle_alpha   90.00
_cell.angle_beta   90.00
_cell.angle_gamma   90.00
#
_symmetry.space_group_name_H-M   'P 1'
#
loop_
_entity.id
_entity.type
_entity.pdbx_description
1 polymer ?
#
loop_
_entity_poly.entity_id
_entity_poly.type
_entity_poly.pdbx_seq_one_letter_code
_entity_poly.pdbx_strand_id
1 'polypeptide(L)' 'KLLEFGESYGVDVRIPQIKLCTDNGAMVAMLGVNLVEAGVAPSAPDFPIDSAMPLTKVSM' A
#
# COMPACT_ATOMS: atom_id res chain seq x y z
N LYS A 1 -3.88 14.98 18.05
CA LYS A 1 -5.05 15.13 17.14
C LYS A 1 -5.56 13.79 16.62
N LEU A 2 -4.91 13.11 15.64
CA LEU A 2 -5.50 11.87 15.08
C LEU A 2 -5.76 10.77 16.14
N LEU A 3 -4.83 10.57 17.08
CA LEU A 3 -5.02 9.63 18.19
C LEU A 3 -6.20 10.02 19.10
N GLU A 4 -6.28 11.30 19.49
CA GLU A 4 -7.38 11.83 20.33
C GLU A 4 -8.74 11.70 19.63
N PHE A 5 -8.80 11.92 18.31
CA PHE A 5 -10.01 11.67 17.53
C PHE A 5 -10.33 10.18 17.45
N GLY A 6 -9.34 9.31 17.25
CA GLY A 6 -9.55 7.87 17.27
C GLY A 6 -10.23 7.42 18.56
N GLU A 7 -9.67 7.85 19.70
CA GLU A 7 -10.23 7.57 21.02
C GLU A 7 -11.68 8.06 21.17
N SER A 8 -11.98 9.30 20.75
CA SER A 8 -13.33 9.87 20.90
C SER A 8 -14.39 9.18 20.03
N TYR A 9 -13.98 8.49 18.96
CA TYR A 9 -14.85 7.70 18.09
C TYR A 9 -14.73 6.18 18.30
N GLY A 10 -13.94 5.72 19.28
CA GLY A 10 -13.73 4.29 19.54
C GLY A 10 -12.94 3.56 18.44
N VAL A 11 -12.06 4.26 17.72
CA VAL A 11 -11.22 3.76 16.63
C VAL A 11 -9.75 3.70 17.08
N ASP A 12 -9.13 2.54 16.93
CA ASP A 12 -7.67 2.38 17.11
C ASP A 12 -6.91 3.03 15.95
N VAL A 13 -6.06 4.01 16.25
CA VAL A 13 -5.28 4.74 15.25
C VAL A 13 -3.84 4.28 15.29
N ARG A 14 -3.40 3.63 14.21
CA ARG A 14 -2.02 3.18 14.04
C ARG A 14 -1.22 4.18 13.23
N ILE A 15 -0.14 4.69 13.83
CA ILE A 15 0.82 5.57 13.16
C ILE A 15 2.05 4.75 12.77
N PRO A 16 2.39 4.64 11.47
CA PRO A 16 3.58 3.90 11.04
C PRO A 16 4.87 4.63 11.46
N GLN A 17 6.00 3.93 11.35
CA GLN A 17 7.31 4.57 11.57
C GLN A 17 7.48 5.73 10.58
N ILE A 18 7.83 6.92 11.08
CA ILE A 18 7.84 8.16 10.27
C ILE A 18 8.72 8.05 9.01
N LYS A 19 9.83 7.31 9.09
CA LYS A 19 10.71 7.06 7.93
C LYS A 19 10.06 6.27 6.78
N LEU A 20 8.91 5.63 7.02
CA LEU A 20 8.15 4.87 6.04
C LEU A 20 6.95 5.66 5.49
N CYS A 21 6.69 6.89 5.97
CA CYS A 21 5.51 7.66 5.59
C CYS A 21 5.63 8.35 4.22
N THR A 22 6.85 8.56 3.71
CA THR A 22 7.09 9.11 2.36
C THR A 22 7.19 7.99 1.34
N ASP A 23 7.00 8.30 0.05
CA ASP A 23 7.15 7.32 -1.03
C ASP A 23 8.50 6.59 -0.94
N ASN A 24 8.45 5.26 -0.88
CA ASN A 24 9.62 4.43 -0.69
C ASN A 24 9.47 3.06 -1.36
N GLY A 25 10.58 2.36 -1.57
CA GLY A 25 10.57 1.02 -2.18
C GLY A 25 9.96 -0.07 -1.28
N ALA A 26 9.92 0.13 0.04
CA ALA A 26 9.44 -0.89 0.97
C ALA A 26 7.93 -1.11 0.87
N MET A 27 7.13 -0.04 0.70
CA MET A 27 5.67 -0.17 0.48
C MET A 27 5.36 -0.92 -0.83
N VAL A 28 6.14 -0.67 -1.90
CA VAL A 28 5.97 -1.33 -3.19
C VAL A 28 6.33 -2.81 -3.09
N ALA A 29 7.46 -3.13 -2.44
CA ALA A 29 7.90 -4.51 -2.23
C ALA A 29 6.89 -5.31 -1.38
N MET A 30 6.38 -4.72 -0.29
CA MET A 30 5.37 -5.36 0.57
C MET A 30 4.07 -5.65 -0.19
N LEU A 31 3.58 -4.72 -1.02
CA LEU A 31 2.42 -4.99 -1.87
C LEU A 31 2.69 -6.15 -2.83
N GLY A 32 3.86 -6.17 -3.48
CA GLY A 32 4.25 -7.26 -4.38
C GLY A 32 4.28 -8.63 -3.69
N VAL A 33 4.86 -8.72 -2.48
CA VAL A 33 4.86 -9.96 -1.67
C VAL A 33 3.43 -10.40 -1.38
N ASN A 34 2.58 -9.50 -0.87
CA ASN A 34 1.19 -9.83 -0.54
C ASN A 34 0.40 -10.33 -1.76
N LEU A 35 0.64 -9.77 -2.95
CA LEU A 35 -0.02 -10.21 -4.18
C LEU A 35 0.43 -11.61 -4.61
N VAL A 36 1.73 -11.89 -4.57
CA VAL A 36 2.27 -13.22 -4.90
C VAL A 36 1.78 -14.26 -3.89
N GLU A 37 1.77 -13.94 -2.59
CA GLU A 37 1.22 -14.81 -1.54
C GLU A 37 -0.29 -15.06 -1.72
N ALA A 38 -1.02 -14.09 -2.26
CA ALA A 38 -2.43 -14.22 -2.62
C ALA A 38 -2.66 -14.97 -3.95
N GLY A 39 -1.60 -15.47 -4.62
CA GLY A 39 -1.68 -16.25 -5.84
C GLY A 39 -1.69 -15.44 -7.13
N VAL A 40 -1.43 -14.14 -7.08
CA VAL A 40 -1.27 -13.30 -8.28
C VAL A 40 0.08 -13.63 -8.92
N ALA A 41 0.07 -13.94 -10.22
CA ALA A 41 1.29 -14.24 -10.96
C ALA A 41 2.19 -12.99 -11.06
N PRO A 42 3.53 -13.14 -11.03
CA PRO A 42 4.44 -12.04 -11.33
C PRO A 42 4.17 -11.45 -12.72
N SER A 43 4.35 -10.13 -12.86
CA SER A 43 4.22 -9.46 -14.14
C SER A 43 5.35 -9.84 -15.11
N ALA A 44 5.07 -9.73 -16.41
CA ALA A 44 6.06 -9.93 -17.45
C ALA A 44 7.13 -8.82 -17.44
N PRO A 45 8.36 -9.07 -17.95
CA PRO A 45 9.44 -8.07 -17.95
C PRO A 45 9.13 -6.78 -18.72
N ASP A 46 8.18 -6.83 -19.66
CA ASP A 46 7.71 -5.72 -20.48
C ASP A 46 6.47 -5.01 -19.91
N PHE A 47 6.16 -5.23 -18.63
CA PHE A 47 5.03 -4.61 -17.93
C PHE A 47 5.06 -3.07 -18.07
N PRO A 48 3.99 -2.47 -18.64
CA PRO A 48 3.98 -1.04 -18.96
C PRO A 48 3.67 -0.18 -17.73
N ILE A 49 3.98 1.11 -17.85
CA ILE A 49 3.60 2.12 -16.86
C ILE A 49 2.19 2.64 -17.17
N ASP A 50 1.38 2.83 -16.14
CA ASP A 50 0.11 3.57 -16.20
C ASP A 50 0.16 4.74 -15.20
N SER A 51 0.48 5.93 -15.68
CA SER A 51 0.59 7.14 -14.85
C SER A 51 -0.76 7.63 -14.31
N ALA A 52 -1.88 7.09 -14.80
CA ALA A 52 -3.24 7.45 -14.39
C ALA A 52 -4.00 6.25 -13.81
N MET A 53 -3.28 5.24 -13.30
CA MET A 53 -3.86 4.01 -12.77
C MET A 53 -4.92 4.33 -11.69
N PRO A 54 -6.17 3.85 -11.84
CA PRO A 54 -7.20 4.05 -10.83
C PRO A 54 -6.81 3.41 -9.49
N LEU A 55 -7.12 4.07 -8.36
CA LEU A 55 -6.85 3.53 -7.02
C LEU A 55 -7.58 2.21 -6.71
N THR A 56 -8.64 1.91 -7.45
CA THR A 56 -9.40 0.65 -7.34
C THR A 56 -8.78 -0.50 -8.16
N LYS A 57 -7.75 -0.22 -8.96
CA LYS A 57 -7.04 -1.22 -9.76
C LYS A 57 -5.75 -1.64 -9.07
N VAL A 58 -5.62 -2.94 -8.81
CA VAL A 58 -4.50 -3.51 -8.05
C VAL A 58 -3.58 -4.39 -8.92
N SER A 59 -4.15 -5.04 -9.93
CA SER A 59 -3.44 -5.88 -10.91
C SER A 59 -4.03 -5.65 -12.30
N MET A 60 -3.23 -5.85 -13.35
CA MET A 60 -3.63 -5.66 -14.75
C MET A 60 -3.92 -6.97 -15.45
#